data_AF-A0A520HMD0-F1
#
_entry.id   AF-A0A520HMD0-F1
#
_cell.length_a   1.000
_cell.length_b   1.000
_cell.length_c   1.000
_cell.angle_alpha   90.00
_cell.angle_beta   90.00
_cell.angle_gamma   90.00
#
_symmetry.space_group_name_H-M   'P 1'
#
loop_
_entity.id
_entity.type
_entity.pdbx_description
1 polymer ?
#
loop_
_entity_poly.entity_id
_entity_poly.type
_entity_poly.pdbx_seq_one_letter_code
_entity_poly.pdbx_strand_id
1 'polypeptide(L)'
;MARRRQAVTIKHVAADAGVSLQTVSRVVNKETGVRPEMMQRVQASIDKLGYVPSIAAQRMGGSRSYLILALNDRERTIADWRARQGTDWFDQMMLGGMLTCAEHGYRLIVELVDTHSDHIERELLAAIAALQPDGVILTPPHSGNPLIINLLEAHGISFARIGSLTDGPGIRLIMDDTRAARI
;
A
#
# COMPACT_ATOMS: atom_id res chain seq x y z
N MET A 1 22.59 20.24 -19.27
CA MET A 1 22.28 19.56 -17.99
C MET A 1 21.36 20.46 -17.18
N ALA A 2 20.10 20.08 -16.99
CA ALA A 2 19.15 20.88 -16.21
C ALA A 2 19.53 20.85 -14.72
N ARG A 3 19.80 22.01 -14.13
CA ARG A 3 20.06 22.16 -12.68
C ARG A 3 18.87 21.58 -11.93
N ARG A 4 19.08 20.46 -11.22
CA ARG A 4 18.07 19.80 -10.39
C ARG A 4 17.52 20.86 -9.43
N ARG A 5 16.29 21.33 -9.66
CA ARG A 5 15.62 22.30 -8.78
C ARG A 5 15.57 21.64 -7.41
N GLN A 6 16.29 22.18 -6.42
CA GLN A 6 16.37 21.57 -5.09
C GLN A 6 14.95 21.43 -4.55
N ALA A 7 14.50 20.19 -4.38
CA ALA A 7 13.19 19.91 -3.81
C ALA A 7 13.11 20.51 -2.41
N VAL A 8 11.97 21.09 -2.07
CA VAL A 8 11.72 21.59 -0.71
C VAL A 8 11.80 20.41 0.25
N THR A 9 12.53 20.58 1.35
CA THR A 9 12.73 19.53 2.36
C THR A 9 12.03 19.90 3.65
N ILE A 10 11.86 18.92 4.54
CA ILE A 10 11.32 19.13 5.89
C ILE A 10 12.12 20.20 6.69
N LYS A 11 13.41 20.36 6.38
CA LYS A 11 14.26 21.41 6.98
C LYS A 11 13.85 22.81 6.57
N HIS A 12 13.45 23.00 5.31
CA HIS A 12 12.95 24.30 4.84
C HIS A 12 11.63 24.65 5.52
N VAL A 13 10.72 23.67 5.66
CA VAL A 13 9.45 23.86 6.37
C VAL A 13 9.68 24.21 7.84
N ALA A 14 10.58 23.50 8.53
CA ALA A 14 10.89 23.78 9.93
C ALA A 14 11.45 25.20 10.13
N ALA A 15 12.33 25.63 9.23
CA ALA A 15 12.90 26.98 9.26
C ALA A 15 11.85 28.07 9.00
N ASP A 16 11.00 27.90 7.98
CA ASP A 16 9.93 28.86 7.65
C ASP A 16 8.84 28.91 8.74
N ALA A 17 8.44 27.75 9.26
CA ALA A 17 7.46 27.64 10.32
C ALA A 17 8.01 28.04 11.69
N GLY A 18 9.33 28.16 11.87
CA GLY A 18 10.00 28.48 13.13
C GLY A 18 9.79 27.43 14.23
N VAL A 19 9.83 26.15 13.87
CA VAL A 19 9.67 25.01 14.79
C VAL A 19 10.77 23.96 14.58
N SER A 20 10.86 22.96 15.46
CA SER A 20 11.83 21.87 15.30
C SER A 20 11.45 20.91 14.16
N LEU A 21 12.43 20.18 13.62
CA LEU A 21 12.18 19.10 12.63
C LEU A 21 11.22 18.04 13.18
N GLN A 22 11.34 17.71 14.47
CA GLN A 22 10.46 16.76 15.14
C GLN A 22 9.01 17.25 15.17
N THR A 23 8.80 18.55 15.40
CA THR A 23 7.46 19.16 15.35
C THR A 23 6.86 19.05 13.96
N VAL A 24 7.63 19.36 12.90
CA VAL A 24 7.14 19.20 11.52
C VAL A 24 6.83 17.73 11.21
N SER A 25 7.70 16.80 11.62
CA SER A 25 7.48 15.36 11.44
C SER A 25 6.17 14.91 12.08
N ARG A 26 5.91 15.33 13.33
CA ARG A 26 4.66 15.02 14.03
C ARG A 26 3.43 15.55 13.31
N VAL A 27 3.49 16.78 12.79
CA VAL A 27 2.37 17.35 12.02
C VAL A 27 2.16 16.59 10.72
N VAL A 28 3.23 16.32 9.96
CA VAL A 28 3.18 15.58 8.69
C VAL A 28 2.64 14.16 8.88
N ASN A 29 3.04 13.49 9.95
CA ASN A 29 2.61 12.13 10.29
C ASN A 29 1.27 12.09 11.06
N LYS A 30 0.62 13.25 11.28
CA LYS A 30 -0.62 13.38 12.07
C LYS A 30 -0.51 12.79 13.49
N GLU A 31 0.67 12.87 14.11
CA GLU A 31 0.92 12.43 15.48
C GLU A 31 0.30 13.39 16.51
N THR A 32 -0.05 12.87 17.69
CA THR A 32 -0.62 13.65 18.78
C THR A 32 0.44 14.49 19.51
N GLY A 33 0.00 15.47 20.31
CA GLY A 33 0.89 16.25 21.18
C GLY A 33 1.53 17.49 20.53
N VAL A 34 1.06 17.92 19.36
CA VAL A 34 1.41 19.22 18.77
C VAL A 34 0.33 20.25 19.13
N ARG A 35 0.74 21.41 19.65
CA ARG A 35 -0.20 22.50 19.96
C ARG A 35 -0.88 22.99 18.68
N PRO A 36 -2.19 23.34 18.70
CA PRO A 36 -2.93 23.78 17.52
C PRO A 36 -2.24 24.92 16.75
N GLU A 37 -1.67 25.88 17.47
CA GLU A 37 -0.92 27.01 16.89
C GLU A 37 0.30 26.55 16.08
N MET A 38 1.07 25.60 16.61
CA MET A 38 2.22 25.03 15.89
C MET A 38 1.78 24.22 14.67
N MET A 39 0.67 23.49 14.78
CA MET A 39 0.10 22.74 13.67
C MET A 39 -0.31 23.67 12.52
N GLN A 40 -0.98 24.78 12.83
CA GLN A 40 -1.37 25.80 11.85
C GLN A 40 -0.15 26.45 11.17
N ARG A 41 0.88 26.81 11.93
CA ARG A 41 2.12 27.39 11.38
C ARG A 41 2.82 26.42 10.43
N VAL A 42 2.94 25.16 10.82
CA VAL A 42 3.55 24.14 9.96
C VAL A 42 2.73 23.93 8.69
N GLN A 43 1.40 23.81 8.79
CA GLN A 43 0.55 23.64 7.62
C GLN A 43 0.66 24.82 6.65
N ALA A 44 0.65 26.05 7.16
CA ALA A 44 0.84 27.25 6.35
C ALA A 44 2.20 27.26 5.61
N SER A 45 3.28 26.83 6.28
CA SER A 45 4.60 26.71 5.65
C SER A 45 4.67 25.57 4.62
N ILE A 46 3.98 24.45 4.86
CA ILE A 46 3.87 23.36 3.89
C ILE A 46 3.19 23.86 2.61
N ASP A 47 2.05 24.53 2.75
CA ASP A 47 1.26 25.04 1.63
C ASP A 47 2.03 26.13 0.87
N LYS A 48 2.67 27.06 1.60
CA LYS A 48 3.49 28.14 1.03
C LYS A 48 4.68 27.62 0.22
N LEU A 49 5.37 26.59 0.72
CA LEU A 49 6.58 26.08 0.09
C LEU A 49 6.30 24.93 -0.89
N GLY A 50 5.07 24.41 -0.94
CA GLY A 50 4.72 23.23 -1.74
C GLY A 50 5.49 21.98 -1.29
N TYR A 51 5.71 21.83 0.02
CA TYR A 51 6.41 20.66 0.54
C TYR A 51 5.53 19.41 0.42
N VAL A 52 6.05 18.38 -0.24
CA VAL A 52 5.41 17.06 -0.29
C VAL A 52 6.32 16.07 0.44
N PRO A 53 5.82 15.39 1.49
CA PRO A 53 6.58 14.35 2.18
C PRO A 53 7.03 13.25 1.22
N SER A 54 8.30 12.87 1.29
CA SER A 54 8.81 11.75 0.52
C SER A 54 8.55 10.45 1.28
N ILE A 55 7.94 9.46 0.61
CA ILE A 55 7.77 8.11 1.16
C ILE A 55 9.12 7.52 1.58
N ALA A 56 10.16 7.70 0.76
CA ALA A 56 11.51 7.22 1.11
C ALA A 56 12.03 7.84 2.41
N ALA A 57 11.78 9.14 2.64
CA ALA A 57 12.17 9.80 3.89
C ALA A 57 11.33 9.32 5.09
N GLN A 58 10.03 9.06 4.89
CA GLN A 58 9.15 8.48 5.92
C GLN A 58 9.60 7.07 6.32
N ARG A 59 10.03 6.25 5.35
CA ARG A 59 10.58 4.91 5.58
C ARG A 59 11.89 4.93 6.35
N MET A 60 12.78 5.86 6.04
CA MET A 60 14.08 5.93 6.72
C MET A 60 13.96 6.27 8.21
N GLY A 61 12.90 7.01 8.60
CA GLY A 61 12.67 7.44 9.98
C GLY A 61 11.74 6.54 10.79
N GLY A 62 11.09 5.54 10.18
CA GLY A 62 10.07 4.70 10.81
C GLY A 62 10.19 3.22 10.43
N SER A 63 9.46 2.36 11.12
CA SER A 63 9.41 0.91 10.83
C SER A 63 8.41 0.52 9.73
N ARG A 64 7.72 1.50 9.12
CA ARG A 64 6.63 1.29 8.16
C ARG A 64 7.01 1.72 6.76
N SER A 65 6.66 0.90 5.78
CA SER A 65 6.85 1.15 4.35
C SER A 65 5.78 2.05 3.74
N TYR A 66 4.60 2.11 4.39
CA TYR A 66 3.39 2.74 3.85
C TYR A 66 2.93 2.14 2.51
N LEU A 67 3.26 0.87 2.26
CA LEU A 67 2.80 0.13 1.09
C LEU A 67 1.87 -1.00 1.47
N ILE A 68 0.80 -1.14 0.70
CA ILE A 68 -0.01 -2.34 0.63
C ILE A 68 0.22 -2.97 -0.74
N LEU A 69 0.52 -4.26 -0.77
CA LEU A 69 0.79 -5.01 -1.99
C LEU A 69 -0.39 -5.89 -2.35
N ALA A 70 -1.03 -5.71 -3.50
CA ALA A 70 -2.04 -6.61 -4.02
C ALA A 70 -1.41 -7.60 -5.01
N LEU A 71 -1.47 -8.89 -4.67
CA LEU A 71 -1.00 -9.98 -5.53
C LEU A 71 -2.15 -10.52 -6.36
N ASN A 72 -1.98 -10.47 -7.68
CA ASN A 72 -3.01 -10.86 -8.65
C ASN A 72 -2.49 -11.87 -9.65
N ASP A 73 -3.38 -12.66 -10.21
CA ASP A 73 -3.01 -13.65 -11.22
C ASP A 73 -2.60 -12.96 -12.53
N ARG A 74 -1.38 -13.23 -12.97
CA ARG A 74 -0.78 -12.56 -14.12
C ARG A 74 -1.53 -12.83 -15.41
N GLU A 75 -1.76 -14.10 -15.72
CA GLU A 75 -2.33 -14.49 -17.00
C GLU A 75 -3.77 -14.02 -17.11
N ARG A 76 -4.58 -14.30 -16.08
CA ARG A 76 -5.99 -13.92 -16.06
C ARG A 76 -6.18 -12.41 -16.10
N THR A 77 -5.48 -11.65 -15.24
CA THR A 77 -5.62 -10.19 -15.21
C THR A 77 -5.18 -9.56 -16.54
N ILE A 78 -4.09 -10.02 -17.16
CA ILE A 78 -3.67 -9.49 -18.47
C ILE A 78 -4.68 -9.85 -19.56
N ALA A 79 -5.23 -11.07 -19.55
CA ALA A 79 -6.24 -11.49 -20.51
C ALA A 79 -7.52 -10.63 -20.40
N ASP A 80 -8.03 -10.44 -19.18
CA ASP A 80 -9.23 -9.67 -18.90
C ASP A 80 -9.06 -8.20 -19.30
N TRP A 81 -7.94 -7.57 -18.94
CA TRP A 81 -7.60 -6.21 -19.35
C TRP A 81 -7.48 -6.03 -20.87
N ARG A 82 -6.84 -6.99 -21.57
CA ARG A 82 -6.71 -6.95 -23.03
C ARG A 82 -8.04 -7.15 -23.74
N ALA A 83 -8.89 -8.01 -23.19
CA ALA A 83 -10.21 -8.28 -23.73
C ALA A 83 -11.17 -7.08 -23.55
N ARG A 84 -10.85 -6.14 -22.64
CA ARG A 84 -11.69 -4.97 -22.29
C ARG A 84 -13.12 -5.37 -21.94
N GLN A 85 -13.30 -6.55 -21.35
CA GLN A 85 -14.62 -7.00 -20.93
C GLN A 85 -14.97 -6.29 -19.63
N GLY A 86 -15.91 -5.36 -19.73
CA GLY A 86 -16.30 -4.47 -18.64
C GLY A 86 -17.10 -5.22 -17.59
N THR A 87 -16.41 -5.80 -16.61
CA THR A 87 -16.82 -6.08 -15.22
C THR A 87 -15.66 -6.78 -14.50
N ASP A 88 -14.43 -6.30 -14.66
CA ASP A 88 -13.34 -6.85 -13.85
C ASP A 88 -13.50 -6.37 -12.41
N TRP A 89 -13.92 -7.30 -11.54
CA TRP A 89 -14.04 -7.06 -10.10
C TRP A 89 -12.69 -6.58 -9.52
N PHE A 90 -11.57 -6.97 -10.13
CA PHE A 90 -10.23 -6.53 -9.74
C PHE A 90 -10.05 -5.02 -9.96
N ASP A 91 -10.57 -4.44 -11.03
CA ASP A 91 -10.50 -2.98 -11.26
C ASP A 91 -11.27 -2.21 -10.19
N GLN A 92 -12.45 -2.72 -9.79
CA GLN A 92 -13.24 -2.14 -8.70
C GLN A 92 -12.52 -2.27 -7.35
N MET A 93 -11.90 -3.44 -7.10
CA MET A 93 -11.07 -3.66 -5.92
C MET A 93 -9.86 -2.70 -5.91
N MET A 94 -9.19 -2.52 -7.06
CA MET A 94 -8.05 -1.62 -7.21
C MET A 94 -8.46 -0.18 -6.97
N LEU A 95 -9.60 0.28 -7.52
CA LEU A 95 -10.13 1.61 -7.27
C LEU A 95 -10.38 1.84 -5.77
N GLY A 96 -11.14 0.94 -5.13
CA GLY A 96 -11.43 1.05 -3.69
C GLY A 96 -10.16 1.01 -2.86
N GLY A 97 -9.27 0.06 -3.14
CA GLY A 97 -7.99 -0.08 -2.44
C GLY A 97 -7.09 1.14 -2.59
N MET A 98 -7.00 1.74 -3.78
CA MET A 98 -6.22 2.96 -4.01
C MET A 98 -6.76 4.14 -3.21
N LEU A 99 -8.08 4.35 -3.23
CA LEU A 99 -8.72 5.45 -2.51
C LEU A 99 -8.53 5.30 -1.00
N THR A 100 -8.83 4.12 -0.45
CA THR A 100 -8.66 3.85 0.98
C THR A 100 -7.18 3.92 1.40
N CYS A 101 -6.26 3.36 0.62
CA CYS A 101 -4.83 3.52 0.92
C CYS A 101 -4.44 5.00 0.98
N ALA A 102 -4.86 5.81 0.00
CA ALA A 102 -4.53 7.23 -0.05
C ALA A 102 -5.07 8.01 1.17
N GLU A 103 -6.30 7.73 1.61
CA GLU A 103 -6.89 8.33 2.82
C GLU A 103 -6.04 8.08 4.07
N HIS A 104 -5.45 6.89 4.17
CA HIS A 104 -4.61 6.46 5.28
C HIS A 104 -3.11 6.75 5.08
N GLY A 105 -2.71 7.44 4.00
CA GLY A 105 -1.31 7.75 3.71
C GLY A 105 -0.50 6.56 3.16
N TYR A 106 -1.18 5.49 2.77
CA TYR A 106 -0.61 4.32 2.12
C TYR A 106 -0.64 4.45 0.59
N ARG A 107 0.16 3.62 -0.09
CA ARG A 107 0.06 3.38 -1.53
C ARG A 107 -0.26 1.92 -1.78
N LEU A 108 -1.22 1.69 -2.68
CA LEU A 108 -1.46 0.36 -3.23
C LEU A 108 -0.50 0.11 -4.39
N ILE A 109 0.21 -1.02 -4.34
CA ILE A 109 1.02 -1.54 -5.44
C ILE A 109 0.39 -2.85 -5.89
N VAL A 110 0.32 -3.07 -7.20
CA VAL A 110 -0.15 -4.33 -7.78
C VAL A 110 1.05 -5.08 -8.33
N GLU A 111 1.19 -6.34 -7.92
CA GLU A 111 2.13 -7.28 -8.54
C GLU A 111 1.34 -8.43 -9.19
N LEU A 112 1.71 -8.72 -10.43
CA LEU A 112 1.12 -9.79 -11.21
C LEU A 112 2.01 -11.03 -11.08
N VAL A 113 1.47 -12.05 -10.43
CA VAL A 113 2.18 -13.30 -10.09
C VAL A 113 1.56 -14.45 -10.86
N ASP A 114 2.41 -15.30 -11.41
CA ASP A 114 2.00 -16.54 -12.08
C ASP A 114 1.91 -17.67 -11.05
N THR A 115 0.71 -18.23 -10.89
CA THR A 115 0.44 -19.33 -9.96
C THR A 115 1.03 -20.67 -10.40
N HIS A 116 1.33 -20.82 -11.68
CA HIS A 116 1.80 -22.06 -12.29
C HIS A 116 3.33 -22.12 -12.42
N SER A 117 4.03 -21.06 -12.03
CA SER A 117 5.48 -20.99 -12.05
C SER A 117 6.10 -21.80 -10.89
N ASP A 118 7.03 -22.70 -11.21
CA ASP A 118 7.90 -23.38 -10.25
C ASP A 118 8.79 -22.40 -9.45
N HIS A 119 8.78 -21.11 -9.81
CA HIS A 119 9.59 -20.06 -9.19
C HIS A 119 8.76 -19.04 -8.40
N ILE A 120 7.47 -19.31 -8.17
CA ILE A 120 6.55 -18.39 -7.48
C ILE A 120 7.09 -17.92 -6.11
N GLU A 121 7.67 -18.82 -5.32
CA GLU A 121 8.27 -18.50 -4.03
C GLU A 121 9.39 -17.47 -4.18
N ARG A 122 10.28 -17.68 -5.14
CA ARG A 122 11.40 -16.78 -5.39
C ARG A 122 10.94 -15.41 -5.89
N GLU A 123 9.99 -15.38 -6.81
CA GLU A 123 9.41 -14.12 -7.33
C GLU A 123 8.74 -13.33 -6.19
N LEU A 124 7.94 -14.02 -5.37
CA LEU A 124 7.24 -13.41 -4.24
C LEU A 124 8.21 -12.88 -3.19
N LEU A 125 9.22 -13.67 -2.80
CA LEU A 125 10.25 -13.22 -1.85
C LEU A 125 11.04 -12.02 -2.39
N ALA A 126 11.35 -12.00 -3.69
CA ALA A 126 12.02 -10.87 -4.31
C ALA A 126 11.15 -9.60 -4.27
N ALA A 127 9.85 -9.71 -4.58
CA ALA A 127 8.91 -8.59 -4.51
C ALA A 127 8.75 -8.08 -3.07
N ILE A 128 8.57 -8.98 -2.10
CA ILE A 128 8.48 -8.65 -0.68
C ILE A 128 9.77 -7.98 -0.19
N ALA A 129 10.94 -8.51 -0.54
CA ALA A 129 12.22 -7.93 -0.13
C ALA A 129 12.45 -6.55 -0.73
N ALA A 130 12.05 -6.34 -1.99
CA ALA A 130 12.22 -5.07 -2.69
C ALA A 130 11.27 -3.98 -2.20
N LEU A 131 10.01 -4.35 -1.92
CA LEU A 131 8.97 -3.39 -1.55
C LEU A 131 8.82 -3.23 -0.03
N GLN A 132 9.13 -4.28 0.73
CA GLN A 132 8.92 -4.40 2.18
C GLN A 132 7.52 -3.95 2.61
N PRO A 133 6.44 -4.48 2.01
CA PRO A 133 5.09 -3.96 2.26
C PRO A 133 4.67 -4.18 3.71
N ASP A 134 3.89 -3.24 4.26
CA ASP A 134 3.32 -3.37 5.60
C ASP A 134 2.18 -4.39 5.62
N GLY A 135 1.57 -4.65 4.46
CA GLY A 135 0.59 -5.71 4.31
C GLY A 135 0.33 -6.11 2.87
N VAL A 136 -0.29 -7.28 2.71
CA VAL A 136 -0.56 -7.90 1.41
C VAL A 136 -2.05 -8.19 1.24
N ILE A 137 -2.60 -7.96 0.05
CA ILE A 137 -3.94 -8.38 -0.36
C ILE A 137 -3.77 -9.52 -1.35
N LEU A 138 -4.29 -10.70 -1.02
CA LEU A 138 -4.34 -11.85 -1.91
C LEU A 138 -5.69 -11.91 -2.61
N THR A 139 -5.67 -11.94 -3.93
CA THR A 139 -6.86 -12.17 -4.76
C THR A 139 -6.94 -13.61 -5.23
N PRO A 140 -8.12 -14.14 -5.61
CA PRO A 140 -8.21 -15.46 -6.19
C PRO A 140 -7.39 -15.58 -7.48
N PRO A 141 -6.69 -16.71 -7.72
CA PRO A 141 -6.66 -17.91 -6.88
C PRO A 141 -5.63 -17.87 -5.74
N HIS A 142 -4.74 -16.87 -5.70
CA HIS A 142 -3.68 -16.72 -4.68
C HIS A 142 -4.20 -16.70 -3.25
N SER A 143 -5.41 -16.17 -3.03
CA SER A 143 -6.07 -16.12 -1.72
C SER A 143 -6.33 -17.48 -1.08
N GLY A 144 -6.32 -18.56 -1.87
CA GLY A 144 -6.44 -19.94 -1.41
C GLY A 144 -5.14 -20.76 -1.53
N ASN A 145 -4.03 -20.18 -2.00
CA ASN A 145 -2.80 -20.91 -2.28
C ASN A 145 -1.98 -21.13 -0.98
N PRO A 146 -1.82 -22.38 -0.49
CA PRO A 146 -1.12 -22.64 0.77
C PRO A 146 0.36 -22.21 0.77
N LEU A 147 1.03 -22.28 -0.38
CA LEU A 147 2.43 -21.87 -0.49
C LEU A 147 2.58 -20.38 -0.17
N ILE A 148 1.78 -19.53 -0.80
CA ILE A 148 1.79 -18.07 -0.60
C ILE A 148 1.42 -17.73 0.84
N ILE A 149 0.36 -18.36 1.36
CA ILE A 149 -0.14 -18.13 2.71
C ILE A 149 0.93 -18.46 3.77
N ASN A 150 1.53 -19.64 3.68
CA ASN A 150 2.56 -20.09 4.63
C ASN A 150 3.81 -19.22 4.56
N LEU A 151 4.17 -18.76 3.36
CA LEU A 151 5.31 -17.88 3.15
C LEU A 151 5.10 -16.52 3.83
N LEU A 152 3.92 -15.90 3.65
CA LEU A 152 3.60 -14.62 4.30
C LEU A 152 3.54 -14.75 5.83
N GLU A 153 2.96 -15.83 6.33
CA GLU A 153 2.92 -16.13 7.76
C GLU A 153 4.32 -16.32 8.35
N ALA A 154 5.17 -17.10 7.70
CA ALA A 154 6.55 -17.34 8.14
C ALA A 154 7.40 -16.06 8.20
N HIS A 155 7.09 -15.06 7.36
CA HIS A 155 7.76 -13.77 7.34
C HIS A 155 7.07 -12.72 8.24
N GLY A 156 6.01 -13.08 8.96
CA GLY A 156 5.28 -12.19 9.85
C GLY A 156 4.56 -11.03 9.14
N ILE A 157 4.25 -11.19 7.85
CA ILE A 157 3.59 -10.16 7.05
C ILE A 157 2.09 -10.25 7.30
N SER A 158 1.43 -9.11 7.53
CA SER A 158 -0.04 -9.08 7.66
C SER A 158 -0.69 -9.17 6.28
N PHE A 159 -1.70 -10.03 6.12
CA PHE A 159 -2.36 -10.18 4.82
C PHE A 159 -3.86 -10.40 4.91
N ALA A 160 -4.54 -9.97 3.86
CA ALA A 160 -5.96 -10.20 3.62
C ALA A 160 -6.17 -11.16 2.44
N ARG A 161 -7.26 -11.91 2.45
CA ARG A 161 -7.60 -12.96 1.49
C ARG A 161 -9.00 -12.73 0.95
N ILE A 162 -9.10 -12.34 -0.32
CA ILE A 162 -10.38 -12.08 -0.98
C ILE A 162 -10.94 -13.37 -1.55
N GLY A 163 -12.22 -13.64 -1.30
CA GLY A 163 -12.96 -14.79 -1.84
C GLY A 163 -12.50 -16.15 -1.30
N SER A 164 -11.65 -16.18 -0.27
CA SER A 164 -11.10 -17.44 0.24
C SER A 164 -12.05 -18.11 1.23
N LEU A 165 -12.61 -19.25 0.83
CA LEU A 165 -13.48 -20.07 1.68
C LEU A 165 -12.72 -20.98 2.66
N THR A 166 -11.41 -21.17 2.46
CA THR A 166 -10.60 -22.01 3.36
C THR A 166 -10.27 -21.26 4.65
N ASP A 167 -10.36 -21.97 5.78
CA ASP A 167 -9.87 -21.52 7.09
C ASP A 167 -8.34 -21.37 7.09
N GLY A 168 -7.81 -20.68 8.11
CA GLY A 168 -6.38 -20.45 8.29
C GLY A 168 -6.02 -18.98 8.48
N PRO A 169 -4.73 -18.66 8.43
CA PRO A 169 -4.23 -17.32 8.72
C PRO A 169 -4.65 -16.27 7.68
N GLY A 170 -4.47 -15.01 8.06
CA GLY A 170 -4.87 -13.83 7.29
C GLY A 170 -6.32 -13.40 7.52
N ILE A 171 -6.60 -12.15 7.17
CA ILE A 171 -7.95 -11.56 7.26
C ILE A 171 -8.76 -12.04 6.05
N ARG A 172 -9.82 -12.82 6.27
CA ARG A 172 -10.63 -13.34 5.16
C ARG A 172 -11.79 -12.40 4.85
N LEU A 173 -11.95 -12.08 3.57
CA LEU A 173 -13.10 -11.37 3.02
C LEU A 173 -13.84 -12.32 2.09
N ILE A 174 -15.03 -12.75 2.50
CA ILE A 174 -15.87 -13.65 1.72
C ILE A 174 -17.21 -12.99 1.41
N MET A 175 -17.76 -13.31 0.24
CA MET A 175 -19.15 -13.02 -0.12
C MET A 175 -19.91 -14.34 -0.16
N ASP A 176 -21.19 -14.32 0.21
CA ASP A 176 -22.04 -15.50 0.11
C ASP A 176 -22.54 -15.66 -1.34
N ASP A 177 -21.64 -16.14 -2.20
CA ASP A 177 -21.91 -16.35 -3.62
C ASP A 177 -23.04 -17.37 -3.84
N THR A 178 -23.18 -18.34 -2.92
CA THR A 178 -24.24 -19.36 -2.98
C THR A 178 -25.62 -18.73 -2.79
N ARG A 179 -25.76 -17.82 -1.82
CA ARG A 179 -26.99 -17.06 -1.64
C ARG A 179 -27.21 -16.07 -2.78
N ALA A 180 -26.14 -15.43 -3.28
CA ALA A 180 -26.23 -14.48 -4.40
C ALA A 180 -26.66 -15.15 -5.71
N ALA A 181 -26.34 -16.43 -5.93
CA ALA A 181 -26.74 -17.18 -7.12
C ALA A 181 -28.18 -17.74 -7.08
N ARG A 182 -28.88 -17.62 -5.95
CA ARG A 182 -30.28 -18.09 -5.78
C ARG A 182 -31.33 -17.04 -6.13
N ILE A 183 -30.90 -15.83 -6.50
CA ILE A 183 -31.73 -14.66 -6.83
C ILE A 183 -31.70 -14.45 -8.35
#